data_AF-A0A098MDE8-F1
#
_entry.id   AF-A0A098MDE8-F1
#
_cell.length_a   1.000
_cell.length_b   1.000
_cell.length_c   1.000
_cell.angle_alpha   90.00
_cell.angle_beta   90.00
_cell.angle_gamma   90.00
#
_symmetry.space_group_name_H-M   'P 1'
#
loop_
_entity.id
_entity.type
_entity.pdbx_description
1 polymer ?
#
loop_
_entity_poly.entity_id
_entity_poly.type
_entity_poly.pdbx_seq_one_letter_code
_entity_poly.pdbx_strand_id
1 'polypeptide(L)'
;MGDEWIEIPESVEINDITVVFIENFRIRKEFRGYVVLDWQRKFEEADLNSLPALLLASDSLEKDYLIRKYEVILGTAEDLW
;
A
#
# COMPACT_ATOMS: atom_id res chain seq x y z
N MET A 1 5.00 -7.77 25.87
CA MET A 1 5.05 -8.20 24.46
C MET A 1 5.30 -6.94 23.66
N GLY A 2 6.42 -6.85 22.96
CA GLY A 2 6.82 -5.62 22.29
C GLY A 2 5.95 -5.38 21.06
N ASP A 3 5.49 -4.15 20.87
CA ASP A 3 4.87 -3.72 19.63
C ASP A 3 5.93 -3.83 18.52
N GLU A 4 5.95 -4.95 17.78
CA GLU A 4 6.84 -5.13 16.63
C GLU A 4 6.32 -4.27 15.48
N TRP A 5 7.06 -3.19 15.21
CA TRP A 5 6.84 -2.29 14.09
C TRP A 5 7.73 -2.69 12.91
N ILE A 6 7.17 -2.54 11.72
CA ILE A 6 7.81 -2.92 10.46
C ILE A 6 7.83 -1.69 9.58
N GLU A 7 9.00 -1.39 9.04
CA GLU A 7 9.17 -0.37 8.02
C GLU A 7 8.87 -0.96 6.64
N ILE A 8 7.98 -0.29 5.92
CA ILE A 8 7.68 -0.62 4.54
C ILE A 8 8.72 0.05 3.64
N PRO A 9 9.33 -0.66 2.69
CA PRO A 9 10.29 -0.07 1.75
C PRO A 9 9.65 1.06 0.95
N GLU A 10 10.44 2.04 0.54
CA GLU A 10 9.98 3.20 -0.24
C GLU A 10 9.38 2.81 -1.60
N SER A 11 9.79 1.66 -2.14
CA SER A 11 9.22 1.07 -3.36
C SER A 11 9.33 -0.45 -3.38
N VAL A 12 8.46 -1.09 -4.16
CA VAL A 12 8.47 -2.54 -4.44
C VAL A 12 8.22 -2.78 -5.93
N GLU A 13 8.93 -3.75 -6.50
CA GLU A 13 8.76 -4.16 -7.89
C GLU A 13 7.76 -5.32 -8.00
N ILE A 14 6.70 -5.14 -8.79
CA ILE A 14 5.66 -6.14 -9.03
C ILE A 14 5.46 -6.29 -10.53
N ASN A 15 5.79 -7.46 -11.09
CA ASN A 15 5.64 -7.75 -12.54
C ASN A 15 6.25 -6.67 -13.44
N ASP A 16 7.51 -6.31 -13.20
CA ASP A 16 8.27 -5.27 -13.92
C ASP A 16 7.71 -3.83 -13.78
N ILE A 17 6.75 -3.62 -12.86
CA ILE A 17 6.21 -2.29 -12.52
C ILE A 17 6.73 -1.90 -11.15
N THR A 18 7.29 -0.69 -11.04
CA THR A 18 7.72 -0.15 -9.75
C THR A 18 6.53 0.51 -9.05
N VAL A 19 6.16 0.00 -7.89
CA VAL A 19 5.18 0.61 -7.00
C VAL A 19 5.94 1.49 -6.01
N VAL A 20 5.63 2.79 -5.99
CA VAL A 20 6.29 3.77 -5.11
C VAL A 20 5.32 4.22 -4.03
N PHE A 21 5.73 4.07 -2.76
CA PHE A 21 4.92 4.50 -1.62
C PHE A 21 5.08 5.99 -1.39
N ILE A 22 3.96 6.65 -1.07
CA ILE A 22 3.94 8.12 -0.95
C ILE A 22 4.65 8.66 0.31
N GLU A 23 4.83 7.80 1.31
CA GLU A 23 5.47 8.11 2.59
C GLU A 23 6.07 6.85 3.21
N ASN A 24 6.96 7.04 4.17
CA ASN A 24 7.54 5.94 4.93
C ASN A 24 6.50 5.39 5.90
N PHE A 25 5.92 4.25 5.55
CA PHE A 25 4.95 3.58 6.41
C PHE A 25 5.63 2.72 7.46
N ARG A 26 5.14 2.83 8.70
CA ARG A 26 5.41 1.85 9.75
C ARG A 26 4.11 1.19 10.14
N ILE A 27 4.04 -0.13 9.99
CA ILE A 27 2.88 -0.92 10.39
C ILE A 27 3.21 -1.82 11.57
N ARG A 28 2.21 -2.07 12.42
CA ARG A 28 2.30 -3.12 13.44
C ARG A 28 2.15 -4.48 12.75
N LYS A 29 2.89 -5.49 13.19
CA LYS A 29 2.87 -6.85 12.60
C LYS A 29 1.49 -7.52 12.58
N GLU A 30 0.64 -7.14 13.52
CA GLU A 30 -0.72 -7.64 13.69
C GLU A 30 -1.77 -6.88 12.86
N PHE A 31 -1.34 -5.91 12.07
CA PHE A 31 -2.20 -5.11 11.22
C PHE A 31 -2.48 -5.80 9.88
N ARG A 32 -3.75 -5.82 9.45
CA ARG A 32 -4.13 -6.19 8.08
C ARG A 32 -4.23 -4.94 7.22
N GLY A 33 -3.52 -4.90 6.10
CA GLY A 33 -3.50 -3.74 5.22
C GLY A 33 -3.42 -4.12 3.75
N TYR A 34 -3.83 -3.20 2.90
CA TYR A 34 -3.78 -3.34 1.44
C TYR A 34 -2.94 -2.23 0.84
N VAL A 35 -2.12 -2.60 -0.13
CA VAL A 35 -1.44 -1.66 -1.01
C VAL A 35 -2.42 -1.33 -2.13
N VAL A 36 -2.79 -0.05 -2.24
CA VAL A 36 -3.78 0.43 -3.21
C VAL A 36 -3.21 1.50 -4.11
N LEU A 37 -3.71 1.58 -5.34
CA LEU A 37 -3.31 2.58 -6.33
C LEU A 37 -3.88 3.96 -5.99
N ASP A 38 -3.03 4.99 -5.88
CA ASP A 38 -3.45 6.37 -5.63
C ASP A 38 -3.80 7.10 -6.93
N TRP A 39 -5.07 7.01 -7.33
CA TRP A 39 -5.58 7.68 -8.53
C TRP A 39 -5.76 9.20 -8.40
N GLN A 40 -5.72 9.75 -7.18
CA GLN A 40 -5.94 11.18 -6.96
C GLN A 40 -4.68 12.02 -7.19
N ARG A 41 -3.52 11.35 -7.21
CA ARG A 41 -2.24 12.02 -7.44
C ARG A 41 -2.14 12.52 -8.88
N LYS A 42 -1.97 13.83 -9.02
CA LYS A 42 -1.58 14.45 -10.28
C LYS A 42 -0.06 14.34 -10.37
N PHE A 43 0.41 13.47 -11.25
CA PHE A 43 1.82 13.42 -11.61
C PHE A 43 2.19 14.72 -12.36
N GLU A 44 3.27 15.39 -11.95
CA GLU A 44 3.86 16.48 -12.73
C GLU A 44 4.51 15.93 -14.02
N GLU A 45 5.00 14.68 -13.99
CA GLU A 45 5.41 13.89 -15.14
C GLU A 45 4.84 12.47 -15.02
N ALA A 46 4.02 12.03 -15.97
CA ALA A 46 3.43 10.70 -15.96
C ALA A 46 4.50 9.66 -16.32
N ASP A 47 5.24 9.16 -15.33
CA ASP A 47 6.09 7.99 -15.49
C ASP A 47 5.21 6.73 -15.52
N LEU A 48 4.98 6.21 -16.73
CA LEU A 48 4.18 5.01 -16.98
C LEU A 48 4.76 3.73 -16.35
N ASN A 49 6.02 3.76 -15.91
CA ASN A 49 6.69 2.62 -15.29
C ASN A 49 6.63 2.67 -13.75
N SER A 50 6.08 3.75 -13.18
CA SER A 50 5.91 3.91 -11.74
C SER A 50 4.46 4.20 -11.39
N LEU A 51 3.87 3.37 -10.53
CA LEU A 51 2.51 3.57 -10.04
C LEU A 51 2.54 4.06 -8.59
N PRO A 52 1.77 5.12 -8.26
CA PRO A 52 1.76 5.64 -6.91
C PRO A 52 0.89 4.73 -6.04
N ALA A 53 1.39 4.33 -4.87
CA ALA A 53 0.59 3.50 -3.97
C ALA A 53 0.48 4.05 -2.56
N LEU A 54 -0.67 3.78 -1.97
CA LEU A 54 -1.03 4.04 -0.59
C LEU A 54 -1.14 2.73 0.17
N LEU A 55 -0.73 2.74 1.43
CA LEU A 55 -1.02 1.64 2.34
C LEU A 55 -2.26 1.98 3.16
N LEU A 56 -3.34 1.24 2.93
CA LEU A 56 -4.57 1.38 3.70
C LEU A 56 -4.66 0.30 4.76
N ALA A 57 -4.60 0.76 6.01
CA ALA A 57 -4.83 -0.02 7.21
C ALA A 57 -6.32 -0.38 7.38
N SER A 58 -6.63 -1.67 7.54
CA SER A 58 -7.95 -2.16 7.97
C SER A 58 -7.92 -2.70 9.40
N ASP A 59 -8.73 -2.10 10.28
CA ASP A 59 -8.93 -2.53 11.67
C ASP A 59 -10.34 -3.09 11.93
N SER A 60 -11.18 -3.14 10.89
CA SER A 60 -12.57 -3.60 10.99
C SER A 60 -13.05 -4.24 9.67
N LEU A 61 -14.06 -5.10 9.77
CA LEU A 61 -14.69 -5.72 8.60
C LEU A 61 -15.31 -4.69 7.64
N GLU A 62 -15.80 -3.57 8.18
CA GLU A 62 -16.37 -2.49 7.38
C GLU A 62 -15.30 -1.78 6.54
N LYS A 63 -14.15 -1.43 7.15
CA LYS A 63 -13.03 -0.84 6.40
C LYS A 63 -12.48 -1.81 5.35
N ASP A 64 -12.36 -3.09 5.69
CA ASP A 64 -11.94 -4.13 4.74
C ASP A 64 -12.86 -4.18 3.50
N TYR A 65 -14.18 -4.14 3.73
CA TYR A 65 -15.17 -4.11 2.67
C TYR A 65 -15.06 -2.84 1.81
N LEU A 66 -14.91 -1.67 2.43
CA LEU A 66 -14.80 -0.39 1.71
C LEU A 66 -13.55 -0.36 0.83
N ILE A 67 -12.39 -0.78 1.34
CA ILE A 67 -11.13 -0.84 0.58
C ILE A 67 -11.29 -1.76 -0.62
N ARG A 68 -11.79 -2.99 -0.40
CA ARG A 68 -11.99 -3.97 -1.49
C ARG A 68 -13.02 -3.52 -2.53
N LYS A 69 -13.99 -2.69 -2.14
CA LYS A 69 -15.08 -2.25 -3.02
C LYS A 69 -14.70 -1.05 -3.88
N TYR A 70 -13.94 -0.11 -3.32
CA TYR A 70 -13.73 1.20 -3.94
C TYR A 70 -12.29 1.44 -4.42
N GLU A 71 -11.33 0.63 -3.97
CA GLU A 71 -9.91 0.82 -4.32
C GLU A 71 -9.41 -0.26 -5.28
N VAL A 72 -8.39 0.09 -6.08
CA VAL A 72 -7.62 -0.90 -6.86
C VAL A 72 -6.53 -1.45 -5.94
N ILE A 73 -6.71 -2.69 -5.51
CA ILE A 73 -5.75 -3.42 -4.66
C ILE A 73 -4.64 -3.98 -5.55
N LEU A 74 -3.41 -3.53 -5.30
CA LEU A 74 -2.19 -4.04 -5.94
C LEU A 74 -1.64 -5.27 -5.21
N GLY A 75 -1.88 -5.36 -3.91
CA GLY A 75 -1.46 -6.46 -3.06
C GLY A 75 -1.88 -6.26 -1.61
N THR A 76 -1.63 -7.26 -0.78
CA THR A 76 -1.70 -7.15 0.67
C THR A 76 -0.39 -6.61 1.23
N ALA A 77 -0.41 -6.07 2.46
CA ALA A 77 0.81 -5.65 3.14
C ALA A 77 1.82 -6.79 3.36
N GLU A 78 1.33 -8.03 3.42
CA GLU A 78 2.15 -9.25 3.56
C GLU A 78 2.91 -9.58 2.28
N ASP A 79 2.43 -9.15 1.10
CA ASP A 79 3.08 -9.40 -0.19
C ASP A 79 4.36 -8.57 -0.39
N LEU A 80 4.64 -7.61 0.49
CA LEU A 80 5.83 -6.76 0.46
C LEU A 80 7.08 -7.41 1.11
N TRP A 81 6.98 -8.69 1.49
CA TRP A 81 7.96 -9.42 2.30
C TRP A 81 8.56 -10.63 1.60
#